data_AF-N9K388-F1
#
_entry.id   AF-N9K388-F1
#
_cell.length_a   1.000
_cell.length_b   1.000
_cell.length_c   1.000
_cell.angle_alpha   90.00
_cell.angle_beta   90.00
_cell.angle_gamma   90.00
#
_symmetry.space_group_name_H-M   'P 1'
#
loop_
_entity.id
_entity.type
_entity.pdbx_description
1 polymer ?
#
loop_
_entity_poly.entity_id
_entity_poly.type
_entity_poly.pdbx_seq_one_letter_code
_entity_poly.pdbx_strand_id
1 'polypeptide(L)'
;MNIPFQFNKDKVLDITDLLPTIPLDLLAKVGCYGGEVSKEEEDFLKSAGRAVENANQPVLKGLSAIGVLLANANEEIPLETFNDVGWLIQSLSDQVLALSNMQGFAESILEASNKNKILKGNGGLMS
;
A
#
# COMPACT_ATOMS: atom_id res chain seq x y z
N MET A 1 9.58 1.93 31.93
CA MET A 1 8.75 1.51 30.79
C MET A 1 9.70 1.39 29.61
N ASN A 2 10.18 0.17 29.31
CA ASN A 2 11.15 -0.07 28.24
C ASN A 2 10.39 -0.14 26.92
N ILE A 3 10.52 0.90 26.10
CA ILE A 3 10.11 0.85 24.69
C ILE A 3 11.16 -0.04 23.98
N PRO A 4 10.78 -1.18 23.37
CA PRO A 4 11.74 -2.20 22.92
C PRO A 4 12.43 -1.88 21.58
N PHE A 5 12.49 -0.60 21.19
CA PHE A 5 13.02 -0.16 19.89
C PHE A 5 14.15 0.86 20.12
N GLN A 6 15.29 0.67 19.47
CA GLN A 6 16.40 1.63 19.52
C GLN A 6 16.40 2.41 18.19
N PHE A 7 15.81 3.61 18.21
CA PHE A 7 15.62 4.48 17.04
C PHE A 7 16.84 4.61 16.11
N ASN A 8 18.06 4.54 16.61
CA ASN A 8 19.27 4.69 15.79
C ASN A 8 19.67 3.45 14.97
N LYS A 9 19.15 2.25 15.28
CA LYS A 9 19.42 1.03 14.49
C LYS A 9 18.24 0.61 13.61
N ASP A 10 17.03 1.01 13.97
CA ASP A 10 15.79 0.63 13.26
C ASP A 10 15.40 1.61 12.14
N LYS A 11 16.24 2.63 11.87
CA LYS A 11 16.03 3.64 10.82
C LYS A 11 16.20 3.13 9.39
N VAL A 12 16.73 1.92 9.22
CA VAL A 12 16.88 1.25 7.92
C VAL A 12 15.81 0.19 7.81
N LEU A 13 14.56 0.63 7.61
CA LEU A 13 13.54 -0.28 7.08
C LEU A 13 13.96 -0.57 5.64
N ASP A 14 14.24 -1.83 5.32
CA ASP A 14 14.38 -2.26 3.95
C ASP A 14 12.99 -2.19 3.31
N ILE A 15 12.68 -1.04 2.71
CA ILE A 15 11.37 -0.75 2.12
C ILE A 15 10.99 -1.85 1.12
N THR A 16 11.98 -2.46 0.47
CA THR A 16 11.82 -3.58 -0.46
C THR A 16 11.21 -4.82 0.18
N ASP A 17 11.48 -5.10 1.46
CA ASP A 17 10.86 -6.20 2.22
C ASP A 17 9.40 -5.90 2.61
N LEU A 18 9.02 -4.63 2.64
CA LEU A 18 7.67 -4.16 2.97
C LEU A 18 6.80 -3.93 1.74
N LEU A 19 7.39 -3.87 0.55
CA LEU A 19 6.64 -3.73 -0.69
C LEU A 19 5.85 -5.02 -0.92
N PRO A 20 4.51 -4.96 -0.92
CA PRO A 20 3.72 -6.13 -1.27
C PRO A 20 3.96 -6.43 -2.76
N THR A 21 4.66 -7.52 -3.05
CA THR A 21 4.87 -7.96 -4.43
C THR A 21 3.70 -8.81 -4.87
N ILE A 22 2.93 -8.33 -5.85
CA ILE A 22 1.95 -9.17 -6.52
C ILE A 22 2.69 -10.23 -7.34
N PRO A 23 2.21 -11.48 -7.36
CA PRO A 23 2.88 -12.55 -8.08
C PRO A 23 3.04 -12.20 -9.58
N LEU A 24 4.28 -12.27 -10.11
CA LEU A 24 4.61 -11.88 -11.49
C LEU A 24 3.92 -12.76 -12.55
N ASP A 25 3.58 -13.98 -12.18
CA ASP A 25 2.78 -14.93 -12.95
C ASP A 25 1.35 -14.41 -13.18
N LEU A 26 0.73 -13.76 -12.19
CA LEU A 26 -0.58 -13.12 -12.34
C LEU A 26 -0.54 -11.97 -13.35
N LEU A 27 0.52 -11.16 -13.29
CA LEU A 27 0.75 -10.08 -14.26
C LEU A 27 0.94 -10.64 -15.67
N ALA A 28 1.80 -11.65 -15.83
CA ALA A 28 2.07 -12.26 -17.13
C ALA A 28 0.80 -12.91 -17.71
N LYS A 29 0.04 -13.62 -16.86
CA LYS A 29 -1.24 -14.28 -17.21
C LYS A 29 -2.23 -13.29 -17.83
N VAL A 30 -2.45 -12.15 -17.19
CA VAL A 30 -3.47 -11.19 -17.63
C VAL A 30 -2.94 -10.24 -18.69
N GLY A 31 -1.75 -9.69 -18.50
CA GLY A 31 -1.18 -8.64 -19.34
C GLY A 31 -0.50 -9.14 -20.61
N CYS A 32 0.23 -10.26 -20.54
CA CYS A 32 0.98 -10.79 -21.69
C CYS A 32 0.21 -11.86 -22.47
N TYR A 33 -0.51 -12.74 -21.76
CA TYR A 33 -1.20 -13.87 -22.37
C TYR A 33 -2.70 -13.62 -22.63
N GLY A 34 -3.20 -12.43 -22.27
CA GLY A 34 -4.62 -12.08 -22.41
C GLY A 34 -5.53 -13.02 -21.62
N GLY A 35 -5.02 -13.69 -20.59
CA GLY A 35 -5.74 -14.62 -19.74
C GLY A 35 -6.71 -13.93 -18.79
N GLU A 36 -7.46 -14.73 -18.04
CA GLU A 36 -8.36 -14.26 -17.00
C GLU A 36 -7.91 -14.78 -15.63
N VAL A 37 -8.16 -14.00 -14.59
CA VAL A 37 -7.99 -14.47 -13.22
C VAL A 37 -9.12 -15.43 -12.85
N SER A 38 -8.77 -16.49 -12.13
CA SER A 38 -9.69 -17.39 -11.44
C SER A 38 -10.45 -16.64 -10.34
N LYS A 39 -11.49 -17.26 -9.81
CA LYS A 39 -12.32 -16.65 -8.77
C LYS A 39 -11.54 -16.45 -7.47
N GLU A 40 -10.68 -17.41 -7.13
CA GLU A 40 -9.80 -17.35 -5.96
C GLU A 40 -8.77 -16.21 -6.09
N GLU A 41 -8.17 -16.04 -7.27
CA GLU A 41 -7.26 -14.93 -7.57
C GLU A 41 -8.00 -13.57 -7.54
N GLU A 42 -9.24 -13.52 -8.03
CA GLU A 42 -10.09 -12.33 -7.98
C GLU A 42 -10.41 -11.92 -6.54
N ASP A 43 -10.78 -12.89 -5.69
CA ASP A 43 -11.07 -12.65 -4.28
C ASP A 43 -9.82 -12.25 -3.50
N PHE A 44 -8.65 -12.81 -3.84
CA PHE A 44 -7.37 -12.37 -3.31
C PHE A 44 -7.07 -10.91 -3.66
N LEU A 45 -7.16 -10.53 -4.94
CA LEU A 45 -6.90 -9.16 -5.39
C LEU A 45 -7.85 -8.14 -4.75
N LYS A 46 -9.14 -8.47 -4.61
CA LYS A 46 -10.11 -7.64 -3.90
C LYS A 46 -9.79 -7.51 -2.42
N SER A 47 -9.37 -8.60 -1.78
CA SER A 47 -9.00 -8.61 -0.37
C SER A 47 -7.72 -7.80 -0.13
N ALA A 48 -6.75 -7.87 -1.04
CA ALA A 48 -5.54 -7.06 -1.01
C ALA A 48 -5.86 -5.56 -1.10
N GLY A 49 -6.72 -5.15 -2.03
CA GLY A 49 -7.16 -3.75 -2.14
C GLY A 49 -7.83 -3.23 -0.85
N ARG A 50 -8.73 -4.02 -0.25
CA ARG A 50 -9.36 -3.67 1.04
C ARG A 50 -8.38 -3.66 2.20
N ALA A 51 -7.43 -4.58 2.23
CA ALA A 51 -6.40 -4.61 3.26
C ALA A 51 -5.51 -3.36 3.19
N VAL A 52 -5.15 -2.92 1.99
CA VAL A 52 -4.43 -1.66 1.76
C VAL A 52 -5.23 -0.47 2.29
N GLU A 53 -6.52 -0.36 1.94
CA GLU A 53 -7.35 0.75 2.37
C GLU A 53 -7.44 0.82 3.91
N ASN A 54 -7.63 -0.33 4.55
CA ASN A 54 -7.67 -0.45 6.01
C ASN A 54 -6.31 -0.16 6.69
N ALA A 55 -5.20 -0.46 6.02
CA ALA A 55 -3.86 -0.18 6.53
C ALA A 55 -3.46 1.29 6.35
N ASN A 56 -3.84 1.93 5.24
CA ASN A 56 -3.47 3.31 4.93
C ASN A 56 -4.22 4.34 5.78
N GLN A 57 -5.50 4.11 6.08
CA GLN A 57 -6.34 5.05 6.82
C GLN A 57 -5.77 5.45 8.20
N PRO A 58 -5.36 4.50 9.06
CA PRO A 58 -4.73 4.81 10.34
C PRO A 58 -3.39 5.54 10.19
N VAL A 59 -2.58 5.17 9.20
CA VAL A 59 -1.26 5.80 8.96
C VAL A 59 -1.42 7.26 8.55
N LEU A 60 -2.34 7.55 7.62
CA LEU A 60 -2.66 8.92 7.20
C LEU A 60 -3.21 9.77 8.36
N LYS A 61 -4.06 9.19 9.22
CA LYS A 61 -4.54 9.86 10.44
C LYS A 61 -3.40 10.15 11.41
N GLY A 62 -2.46 9.22 11.58
CA GLY A 62 -1.26 9.40 12.40
C GLY A 62 -0.38 10.54 11.89
N LEU A 63 -0.09 10.56 10.59
CA LEU A 63 0.63 11.64 9.92
C LEU A 63 -0.04 13.01 10.13
N SER A 64 -1.36 13.08 9.98
CA SER A 64 -2.13 14.31 10.22
C SER A 64 -2.03 14.76 11.68
N ALA A 65 -2.15 13.85 12.64
CA ALA A 65 -2.02 14.16 14.06
C ALA A 65 -0.62 14.69 14.42
N ILE A 66 0.44 14.12 13.84
CA ILE A 66 1.82 14.62 13.99
C ILE A 66 1.92 16.06 13.47
N GLY A 67 1.37 16.34 12.29
CA GLY A 67 1.35 17.69 11.72
C GLY A 67 0.64 18.71 12.62
N VAL A 68 -0.50 18.33 13.20
CA VAL A 68 -1.24 19.19 14.16
C VAL A 68 -0.42 19.42 15.43
N LEU A 69 0.26 18.39 15.95
CA LEU A 69 1.12 18.53 17.14
C LEU A 69 2.29 19.48 16.88
N LEU A 70 2.97 19.35 15.73
CA LEU A 70 4.05 20.26 15.33
C LEU A 70 3.56 21.70 15.17
N ALA A 71 2.38 21.90 14.58
CA ALA A 71 1.83 23.23 14.36
C ALA A 71 1.40 23.94 15.66
N ASN A 72 1.07 23.19 16.70
CA ASN A 72 0.66 23.71 18.02
C ASN A 72 1.79 23.66 19.07
N ALA A 73 3.01 23.31 18.66
CA ALA A 73 4.15 23.29 19.56
C ALA A 73 4.50 24.73 19.95
N ASN A 74 4.23 25.08 21.22
CA ASN A 74 4.54 26.39 21.78
C ASN A 74 5.96 26.48 22.38
N GLU A 75 6.67 25.34 22.45
CA GLU A 75 8.03 25.23 22.94
C GLU A 75 9.01 25.00 21.78
N GLU A 76 10.25 25.45 21.96
CA GLU A 76 11.32 25.23 20.99
C GLU A 76 11.64 23.74 20.92
N ILE A 77 11.22 23.08 19.82
CA ILE A 77 11.45 21.65 19.62
C ILE A 77 12.95 21.43 19.37
N PRO A 78 13.64 20.55 20.12
CA PRO A 78 15.03 20.22 19.86
C PRO A 78 15.23 19.73 18.42
N LEU A 79 16.31 20.16 17.77
CA LEU A 79 16.61 19.80 16.37
C LEU A 79 16.64 18.28 16.14
N GLU A 80 17.13 17.51 17.12
CA GLU A 80 17.14 16.05 17.06
C GLU A 80 15.71 15.47 16.98
N THR A 81 14.81 15.93 17.85
CA THR A 81 13.39 15.55 17.82
C THR A 81 12.73 15.93 16.51
N PHE A 82 13.04 17.12 15.96
CA PHE A 82 12.51 17.55 14.67
C PHE A 82 12.96 16.61 13.53
N ASN A 83 14.24 16.23 13.51
CA ASN A 83 14.78 15.29 12.53
C ASN A 83 14.14 13.89 12.65
N ASP A 84 13.93 13.41 13.88
CA ASP A 84 13.29 12.11 14.13
C ASP A 84 11.84 12.10 13.67
N VAL A 85 11.09 13.18 13.92
CA VAL A 85 9.71 13.33 13.44
C VAL A 85 9.68 13.43 11.92
N GLY A 86 10.60 14.19 11.30
CA GLY A 86 10.72 14.26 9.84
C GLY A 86 10.99 12.90 9.22
N TRP A 87 11.90 12.12 9.80
CA TRP A 87 12.18 10.75 9.37
C TRP A 87 10.96 9.83 9.51
N LEU A 88 10.22 9.93 10.63
CA LEU A 88 9.01 9.15 10.85
C LEU A 88 7.92 9.49 9.83
N ILE A 89 7.70 10.78 9.54
CA ILE A 89 6.75 11.23 8.52
C ILE A 89 7.12 10.66 7.15
N GLN A 90 8.40 10.72 6.78
CA GLN A 90 8.89 10.19 5.51
C GLN A 90 8.66 8.67 5.42
N SER A 91 9.07 7.91 6.44
CA SER A 91 8.93 6.45 6.47
C SER A 91 7.47 6.00 6.37
N LEU A 92 6.57 6.66 7.10
CA LEU A 92 5.13 6.38 7.04
C LEU A 92 4.53 6.76 5.67
N SER A 93 5.00 7.86 5.06
CA SER A 93 4.55 8.27 3.72
C SER A 93 4.99 7.26 2.65
N ASP A 94 6.21 6.76 2.74
CA ASP A 94 6.73 5.73 1.82
C ASP A 94 5.94 4.42 1.94
N GLN A 95 5.53 4.03 3.15
CA GLN A 95 4.65 2.88 3.36
C GLN A 95 3.26 3.10 2.73
N VAL A 96 2.67 4.28 2.90
CA VAL A 96 1.38 4.60 2.27
C VAL A 96 1.48 4.55 0.75
N LEU A 97 2.56 5.08 0.17
CA LEU A 97 2.81 5.01 -1.27
C LEU A 97 2.96 3.57 -1.75
N ALA A 98 3.73 2.75 -1.05
CA ALA A 98 3.90 1.32 -1.35
C ALA A 98 2.56 0.58 -1.38
N LEU A 99 1.75 0.76 -0.34
CA LEU A 99 0.44 0.14 -0.22
C LEU A 99 -0.51 0.66 -1.33
N SER A 100 -0.52 1.97 -1.57
CA SER A 100 -1.34 2.58 -2.64
C SER A 100 -0.97 2.05 -4.03
N ASN A 101 0.32 1.85 -4.30
CA ASN A 101 0.80 1.24 -5.54
C ASN A 101 0.30 -0.21 -5.68
N MET A 102 0.34 -1.00 -4.59
CA MET A 102 -0.21 -2.36 -4.60
C MET A 102 -1.70 -2.37 -4.91
N GLN A 103 -2.48 -1.47 -4.30
CA GLN A 103 -3.91 -1.34 -4.57
C GLN A 103 -4.18 -0.99 -6.03
N GLY A 104 -3.54 0.06 -6.56
CA GLY A 104 -3.72 0.47 -7.95
C GLY A 104 -3.33 -0.63 -8.94
N PHE A 105 -2.31 -1.42 -8.61
CA PHE A 105 -1.91 -2.56 -9.42
C PHE A 105 -2.92 -3.72 -9.36
N ALA A 106 -3.43 -4.07 -8.17
CA ALA A 106 -4.46 -5.09 -8.02
C ALA A 106 -5.73 -4.73 -8.80
N GLU A 107 -6.16 -3.46 -8.72
CA GLU A 107 -7.27 -2.91 -9.49
C GLU A 107 -7.02 -2.97 -11.00
N SER A 108 -5.79 -2.65 -11.44
CA SER A 108 -5.40 -2.73 -12.84
C SER A 108 -5.46 -4.16 -13.40
N ILE A 109 -5.01 -5.16 -12.63
CA ILE A 109 -5.10 -6.58 -13.02
C ILE A 109 -6.56 -7.02 -13.10
N LEU A 110 -7.40 -6.63 -12.14
CA LEU A 110 -8.82 -6.95 -12.15
C LEU A 110 -9.52 -6.35 -13.37
N GLU A 111 -9.23 -5.08 -13.68
CA GLU A 111 -9.80 -4.41 -14.85
C GLU A 111 -9.34 -5.07 -16.15
N ALA A 112 -8.05 -5.36 -16.29
CA ALA A 112 -7.50 -6.05 -17.47
C ALA A 112 -8.09 -7.47 -17.62
N SER A 113 -8.24 -8.21 -16.52
CA SER A 113 -8.89 -9.52 -16.55
C SER A 113 -10.36 -9.42 -16.97
N ASN A 114 -11.09 -8.41 -16.50
CA ASN A 114 -12.49 -8.20 -16.88
C ASN A 114 -12.61 -7.83 -18.36
N LYS A 115 -11.70 -6.99 -18.89
CA LYS A 115 -11.60 -6.72 -20.32
C LYS A 115 -11.35 -8.00 -21.13
N ASN A 116 -10.44 -8.86 -20.67
CA ASN A 116 -10.16 -10.13 -21.33
C ASN A 116 -11.38 -11.08 -21.32
N LYS A 117 -12.12 -11.17 -20.20
CA LYS A 117 -13.38 -11.93 -20.08
C LYS A 117 -14.43 -11.46 -21.10
N ILE A 118 -14.59 -10.15 -21.24
CA ILE A 118 -15.53 -9.54 -22.20
C ILE A 118 -15.11 -9.83 -23.65
N LEU A 119 -13.83 -9.59 -23.98
CA LEU A 119 -13.30 -9.79 -25.34
C LEU A 119 -13.36 -11.25 -25.82
N LYS A 120 -13.23 -12.21 -24.89
CA LYS A 120 -13.30 -13.66 -25.19
C LYS A 120 -14.73 -14.21 -25.24
N GLY A 121 -15.76 -13.38 -25.09
CA GLY A 121 -17.16 -13.81 -25.14
C GLY A 121 -17.67 -14.51 -23.88
N ASN A 122 -16.86 -14.62 -22.82
CA ASN A 122 -17.31 -15.05 -21.49
C ASN A 122 -18.05 -13.96 -20.71
N GLY A 123 -18.04 -12.71 -21.21
CA GLY A 123 -18.85 -11.58 -20.71
C GLY A 123 -20.25 -11.51 -21.29
N GLY A 124 -20.83 -12.67 -21.67
CA GLY A 124 -22.20 -12.74 -22.17
C GLY A 124 -23.17 -12.19 -21.13
N LEU A 125 -23.97 -11.21 -21.55
CA LEU A 125 -25.27 -10.88 -20.95
C LEU A 125 -26.13 -12.14 -20.92
N MET A 126 -25.90 -13.02 -19.95
CA MET A 126 -26.84 -14.06 -19.56
C MET A 126 -27.80 -13.37 -18.59
N SER A 127 -28.92 -12.91 -19.17
CA SER A 127 -30.24 -12.60 -18.58
C SER A 127 -30.35 -12.58 -17.06
#